data_AF-A0A956DWN0-F1
#
_entry.id   AF-A0A956DWN0-F1
#
_cell.length_a   1.000
_cell.length_b   1.000
_cell.length_c   1.000
_cell.angle_alpha   90.00
_cell.angle_beta   90.00
_cell.angle_gamma   90.00
#
_symmetry.space_group_name_H-M   'P 1'
#
loop_
_entity.id
_entity.type
_entity.pdbx_description
1 polymer ?
#
loop_
_entity_poly.entity_id
_entity_poly.type
_entity_poly.pdbx_seq_one_letter_code
_entity_poly.pdbx_strand_id
1 'polypeptide(L)'
;MVPRRLVLLFSTATLLGCPAEDPPAPAAPTAVITTSAATTADTLPAAATATAAESAIVPAAAAPTPTPEGMVRIEGGFFMMGADAFRGNPEERPMHEAIVPTFLLDEAEVTMRDYRRCVAAGACSETHRDARFCNVKLEDHDDHPVNCVDLHQADAYCRWAGKRLPTEREWEYAAAGGDERRKYSWGDEEPTSKRCCYDHPGGSCPVKSFEPGAFGLYDMTGNVWEWTSSAFDPYPSKPVGDSFDPKKRYAYRGGSWSRRFPKWMTTRLRNRYEPDKYSAAIGIRCAKTVEPLTCPAQSRVEGEGCVRSAGEPRCEEDFAYDGKACMPKPGGKAAHLIGKWPPAENPAKLNLVLGSGNAGALGGTGGGSGEIAISRSRTPQHDADCQRHWPATPASYLFRGGPNYPSRKPAVAAAGCVPRDMSHDWTSACCPN
;
A
#
# COMPACT_ATOMS: atom_id res chain seq x y z
N MET A 1 -62.98 15.78 34.62
CA MET A 1 -63.92 15.10 33.69
C MET A 1 -63.16 13.98 32.98
N VAL A 2 -63.53 12.74 33.29
CA VAL A 2 -63.18 11.47 32.59
C VAL A 2 -64.01 11.48 31.28
N PRO A 3 -63.57 10.95 30.10
CA PRO A 3 -63.43 9.50 29.96
C PRO A 3 -62.43 8.88 28.97
N ARG A 4 -61.96 7.70 29.39
CA ARG A 4 -61.88 6.41 28.66
C ARG A 4 -61.89 6.49 27.13
N ARG A 5 -60.78 6.08 26.50
CA ARG A 5 -60.81 5.55 25.13
C ARG A 5 -60.95 4.04 25.14
N LEU A 6 -61.96 3.63 24.39
CA LEU A 6 -62.50 2.30 24.20
C LEU A 6 -61.55 1.45 23.35
N VAL A 7 -61.35 0.21 23.78
CA VAL A 7 -60.73 -0.88 23.02
C VAL A 7 -61.73 -1.34 21.96
N LEU A 8 -61.29 -1.44 20.71
CA LEU A 8 -61.99 -2.19 19.66
C LEU A 8 -60.98 -3.11 18.98
N LEU A 9 -61.07 -4.39 19.37
CA LEU A 9 -60.47 -5.54 18.71
C LEU A 9 -61.35 -5.90 17.51
N PHE A 10 -60.76 -5.96 16.32
CA PHE A 10 -61.29 -6.70 15.18
C PHE A 10 -60.28 -7.78 14.80
N SER A 11 -60.62 -9.02 15.12
CA SER A 11 -60.01 -10.23 14.56
C SER A 11 -60.90 -10.74 13.44
N THR A 12 -60.39 -10.84 12.22
CA THR A 12 -60.92 -11.76 11.19
C THR A 12 -59.78 -12.36 10.36
N ALA A 13 -59.70 -13.67 10.51
CA ALA A 13 -59.20 -14.76 9.66
C ALA A 13 -58.39 -14.49 8.37
N THR A 14 -57.34 -15.30 8.29
CA THR A 14 -56.40 -15.69 7.23
C THR A 14 -57.04 -16.16 5.92
N LEU A 15 -56.43 -15.83 4.78
CA LEU A 15 -56.43 -16.65 3.56
C LEU A 15 -55.04 -16.60 2.92
N LEU A 16 -54.46 -17.78 2.69
CA LEU A 16 -53.21 -17.99 1.96
C LEU A 16 -53.37 -17.64 0.47
N GLY A 17 -52.35 -17.03 -0.11
CA GLY A 17 -52.20 -16.87 -1.56
C GLY A 17 -50.73 -16.63 -1.93
N CYS A 18 -50.15 -17.56 -2.68
CA CYS A 18 -48.75 -17.61 -3.14
C CYS A 18 -48.38 -16.53 -4.16
N PRO A 19 -47.07 -16.22 -4.33
CA PRO A 19 -46.57 -15.24 -5.28
C PRO A 19 -46.61 -15.75 -6.73
N ALA A 20 -46.97 -14.87 -7.66
CA ALA A 20 -46.90 -15.13 -9.10
C ALA A 20 -45.51 -14.75 -9.64
N GLU A 21 -44.87 -15.70 -10.31
CA GLU A 21 -43.64 -15.54 -11.10
C GLU A 21 -43.94 -14.87 -12.45
N ASP A 22 -43.06 -13.96 -12.87
CA ASP A 22 -43.06 -13.35 -14.20
C ASP A 22 -42.61 -14.35 -15.28
N PRO A 23 -43.23 -14.34 -16.49
CA PRO A 23 -42.88 -15.25 -17.57
C PRO A 23 -41.60 -14.85 -18.34
N PRO A 24 -40.86 -15.84 -18.90
CA PRO A 24 -39.58 -15.60 -19.56
C PRO A 24 -39.72 -15.10 -21.01
N ALA A 25 -38.72 -14.33 -21.45
CA ALA A 25 -38.59 -13.78 -22.79
C ALA A 25 -38.37 -14.87 -23.88
N PRO A 26 -38.88 -14.69 -25.12
CA PRO A 26 -38.76 -15.69 -26.18
C PRO A 26 -37.38 -15.69 -26.88
N ALA A 27 -36.95 -16.90 -27.25
CA ALA A 27 -35.69 -17.22 -27.92
C ALA A 27 -35.69 -16.94 -29.44
N ALA A 28 -34.47 -16.88 -29.99
CA ALA A 28 -34.08 -16.51 -31.36
C ALA A 28 -34.65 -17.39 -32.50
N PRO A 29 -34.69 -16.87 -33.74
CA PRO A 29 -35.01 -17.68 -34.92
C PRO A 29 -33.77 -18.43 -35.46
N THR A 30 -34.01 -19.71 -35.69
CA THR A 30 -33.13 -20.71 -36.31
C THR A 30 -32.99 -20.48 -37.82
N ALA A 31 -31.76 -20.40 -38.33
CA ALA A 31 -31.49 -20.44 -39.77
C ALA A 31 -31.24 -21.89 -40.21
N VAL A 32 -31.97 -22.28 -41.27
CA VAL A 32 -32.05 -23.63 -41.83
C VAL A 32 -30.80 -23.96 -42.64
N ILE A 33 -30.24 -25.14 -42.38
CA ILE A 33 -29.19 -25.77 -43.16
C ILE A 33 -29.83 -26.44 -44.37
N THR A 34 -29.49 -25.99 -45.58
CA THR A 34 -29.73 -26.72 -46.82
C THR A 34 -28.43 -27.36 -47.29
N THR A 35 -28.40 -28.69 -47.24
CA THR A 35 -27.43 -29.56 -47.89
C THR A 35 -27.72 -29.64 -49.40
N SER A 36 -26.68 -29.49 -50.22
CA SER A 36 -26.67 -30.07 -51.56
C SER A 36 -25.28 -30.61 -51.86
N ALA A 37 -25.20 -31.91 -52.06
CA ALA A 37 -24.02 -32.61 -52.54
C ALA A 37 -24.06 -32.65 -54.08
N ALA A 38 -22.91 -32.42 -54.72
CA ALA A 38 -22.65 -32.90 -56.07
C ALA A 38 -21.14 -33.17 -56.24
N THR A 39 -20.85 -34.43 -56.51
CA THR A 39 -19.58 -35.06 -56.84
C THR A 39 -19.21 -34.72 -58.30
N THR A 40 -17.92 -34.48 -58.62
CA THR A 40 -17.07 -35.32 -59.51
C THR A 40 -15.76 -34.64 -59.92
N ALA A 41 -14.69 -35.44 -59.82
CA ALA A 41 -13.54 -35.59 -60.72
C ALA A 41 -12.49 -34.45 -60.85
N ASP A 42 -11.32 -34.76 -60.28
CA ASP A 42 -10.04 -34.98 -60.98
C ASP A 42 -9.44 -33.81 -61.77
N THR A 43 -8.27 -33.32 -61.33
CA THR A 43 -7.06 -33.02 -62.14
C THR A 43 -6.03 -32.32 -61.23
N LEU A 44 -4.88 -32.98 -61.01
CA LEU A 44 -3.65 -32.36 -60.50
C LEU A 44 -3.06 -31.44 -61.57
N PRO A 45 -2.46 -30.30 -61.17
CA PRO A 45 -1.04 -30.18 -61.45
C PRO A 45 -0.22 -29.58 -60.30
N ALA A 46 1.02 -30.04 -60.23
CA ALA A 46 2.08 -29.47 -59.43
C ALA A 46 2.54 -28.11 -60.01
N ALA A 47 2.78 -27.13 -59.15
CA ALA A 47 4.04 -26.36 -59.05
C ALA A 47 3.89 -25.04 -58.28
N ALA A 48 4.98 -24.70 -57.57
CA ALA A 48 5.46 -23.37 -57.23
C ALA A 48 4.84 -22.62 -56.02
N THR A 49 5.55 -22.76 -54.89
CA THR A 49 6.07 -21.67 -54.03
C THR A 49 5.36 -20.32 -54.03
N ALA A 50 4.80 -19.95 -52.86
CA ALA A 50 5.09 -18.68 -52.17
C ALA A 50 4.55 -18.76 -50.73
N THR A 51 5.44 -19.02 -49.76
CA THR A 51 5.13 -18.87 -48.34
C THR A 51 5.11 -17.38 -48.04
N ALA A 52 3.95 -16.73 -48.17
CA ALA A 52 3.73 -15.42 -47.60
C ALA A 52 3.55 -15.61 -46.09
N ALA A 53 4.62 -15.34 -45.33
CA ALA A 53 4.52 -15.20 -43.89
C ALA A 53 3.65 -13.98 -43.60
N GLU A 54 2.40 -14.23 -43.22
CA GLU A 54 1.49 -13.22 -42.72
C GLU A 54 2.05 -12.70 -41.40
N SER A 55 2.75 -11.57 -41.49
CA SER A 55 3.31 -10.85 -40.36
C SER A 55 2.14 -10.36 -39.52
N ALA A 56 1.83 -11.11 -38.46
CA ALA A 56 0.87 -10.71 -37.45
C ALA A 56 1.34 -9.37 -36.86
N ILE A 57 0.60 -8.31 -37.20
CA ILE A 57 0.73 -7.00 -36.57
C ILE A 57 0.32 -7.19 -35.11
N VAL A 58 1.31 -7.36 -34.24
CA VAL A 58 1.10 -7.28 -32.79
C VAL A 58 0.58 -5.86 -32.52
N PRO A 59 -0.60 -5.67 -31.89
CA PRO A 59 -1.08 -4.35 -31.54
C PRO A 59 -0.01 -3.67 -30.69
N ALA A 60 0.44 -2.49 -31.12
CA ALA A 60 1.31 -1.65 -30.32
C ALA A 60 0.69 -1.50 -28.93
N ALA A 61 1.46 -1.86 -27.90
CA ALA A 61 1.06 -1.69 -26.51
C ALA A 61 0.52 -0.26 -26.34
N ALA A 62 -0.72 -0.15 -25.83
CA ALA A 62 -1.35 1.13 -25.58
C ALA A 62 -0.38 2.04 -24.82
N ALA A 63 -0.21 3.28 -25.30
CA ALA A 63 0.65 4.26 -24.64
C ALA A 63 0.21 4.41 -23.16
N PRO A 64 1.16 4.54 -22.22
CA PRO A 64 0.83 4.66 -20.81
C PRO A 64 -0.08 5.87 -20.59
N THR A 65 -1.17 5.67 -19.85
CA THR A 65 -2.11 6.73 -19.46
C THR A 65 -1.33 7.89 -18.84
N PRO A 66 -1.51 9.14 -19.32
CA PRO A 66 -0.83 10.28 -18.74
C PRO A 66 -1.20 10.42 -17.27
N THR A 67 -0.19 10.65 -16.43
CA THR A 67 -0.38 10.88 -14.99
C THR A 67 -1.22 12.15 -14.80
N PRO A 68 -2.39 12.09 -14.15
CA PRO A 68 -3.19 13.27 -13.83
C PRO A 68 -2.38 14.25 -12.96
N GLU A 69 -2.67 15.54 -13.12
CA GLU A 69 -2.12 16.57 -12.23
C GLU A 69 -2.44 16.23 -10.76
N GLY A 70 -1.46 16.43 -9.88
CA GLY A 70 -1.60 16.10 -8.46
C GLY A 70 -1.39 14.63 -8.10
N MET A 71 -1.04 13.76 -9.05
CA MET A 71 -0.69 12.36 -8.78
C MET A 71 0.74 12.02 -9.23
N VAL A 72 1.31 11.00 -8.60
CA VAL A 72 2.60 10.41 -8.94
C VAL A 72 2.39 8.99 -9.41
N ARG A 73 3.02 8.60 -10.53
CA ARG A 73 3.09 7.20 -10.98
C ARG A 73 4.12 6.45 -10.15
N ILE A 74 3.67 5.41 -9.46
CA ILE A 74 4.50 4.53 -8.65
C ILE A 74 4.66 3.21 -9.40
N GLU A 75 5.85 2.95 -9.93
CA GLU A 75 6.16 1.67 -10.56
C GLU A 75 5.99 0.54 -9.55
N GLY A 76 5.24 -0.49 -9.96
CA GLY A 76 5.02 -1.67 -9.13
C GLY A 76 6.29 -2.47 -8.90
N GLY A 77 6.30 -3.27 -7.83
CA GLY A 77 7.46 -4.05 -7.45
C GLY A 77 7.17 -5.09 -6.38
N PHE A 78 8.21 -5.80 -5.99
CA PHE A 78 8.21 -6.64 -4.80
C PHE A 78 8.91 -5.85 -3.69
N PHE A 79 8.40 -5.96 -2.48
CA PHE A 79 9.07 -5.44 -1.29
C PHE A 79 8.74 -6.28 -0.07
N MET A 80 9.56 -6.17 0.97
CA MET A 80 9.27 -6.80 2.24
C MET A 80 8.41 -5.87 3.11
N MET A 81 7.11 -6.13 3.15
CA MET A 81 6.13 -5.37 3.92
C MET A 81 6.16 -5.78 5.39
N GLY A 82 5.97 -4.82 6.29
CA GLY A 82 5.95 -5.03 7.73
C GLY A 82 7.33 -5.07 8.34
N ALA A 83 7.40 -5.62 9.55
CA ALA A 83 8.58 -5.58 10.41
C ALA A 83 9.05 -6.97 10.80
N ASP A 84 10.36 -7.09 11.01
CA ASP A 84 10.95 -8.32 11.53
C ASP A 84 10.43 -8.66 12.94
N ALA A 85 10.62 -9.93 13.30
CA ALA A 85 10.19 -10.50 14.57
C ALA A 85 10.81 -9.86 15.82
N PHE A 86 11.86 -9.04 15.68
CA PHE A 86 12.62 -8.47 16.79
C PHE A 86 12.33 -6.98 17.04
N ARG A 87 12.00 -6.23 15.98
CA ARG A 87 11.99 -4.76 15.98
C ARG A 87 10.61 -4.15 15.74
N GLY A 88 9.64 -4.91 15.23
CA GLY A 88 8.28 -4.42 14.96
C GLY A 88 7.35 -4.45 16.17
N ASN A 89 6.27 -3.67 16.13
CA ASN A 89 5.12 -3.96 16.99
C ASN A 89 4.47 -5.29 16.55
N PRO A 90 3.75 -6.01 17.45
CA PRO A 90 3.11 -7.28 17.08
C PRO A 90 2.21 -7.20 15.85
N GLU A 91 1.55 -6.06 15.64
CA GLU A 91 0.62 -5.83 14.52
C GLU A 91 1.34 -5.62 13.17
N GLU A 92 2.62 -5.21 13.20
CA GLU A 92 3.46 -4.98 12.02
C GLU A 92 4.09 -6.27 11.48
N ARG A 93 3.89 -7.39 12.17
CA ARG A 93 4.53 -8.68 11.91
C ARG A 93 3.53 -9.69 11.30
N PRO A 94 4.04 -10.73 10.62
CA PRO A 94 5.43 -10.93 10.21
C PRO A 94 5.79 -10.01 9.02
N MET A 95 7.09 -9.80 8.83
CA MET A 95 7.56 -9.28 7.55
C MET A 95 7.29 -10.33 6.48
N HIS A 96 6.80 -9.90 5.33
CA HIS A 96 6.45 -10.81 4.24
C HIS A 96 6.67 -10.13 2.90
N GLU A 97 6.94 -10.91 1.88
CA GLU A 97 6.97 -10.37 0.53
C GLU A 97 5.57 -9.94 0.10
N ALA A 98 5.50 -8.72 -0.41
CA ALA A 98 4.31 -8.12 -0.96
C ALA A 98 4.57 -7.74 -2.42
N ILE A 99 3.63 -8.08 -3.30
CA ILE A 99 3.65 -7.73 -4.73
C ILE A 99 2.71 -6.56 -4.94
N VAL A 100 3.23 -5.47 -5.50
CA VAL A 100 2.51 -4.21 -5.71
C VAL A 100 2.41 -3.97 -7.22
N PRO A 101 1.20 -3.84 -7.79
CA PRO A 101 1.04 -3.40 -9.18
C PRO A 101 1.54 -1.95 -9.34
N THR A 102 1.72 -1.52 -10.58
CA THR A 102 1.91 -0.10 -10.87
C THR A 102 0.59 0.64 -10.66
N PHE A 103 0.65 1.77 -9.96
CA PHE A 103 -0.53 2.58 -9.62
C PHE A 103 -0.16 4.06 -9.60
N LEU A 104 -1.16 4.92 -9.49
CA LEU A 104 -1.01 6.34 -9.25
C LEU A 104 -1.39 6.64 -7.80
N LEU A 105 -0.67 7.54 -7.14
CA LEU A 105 -0.99 8.00 -5.79
C LEU A 105 -1.03 9.52 -5.77
N ASP A 106 -1.97 10.12 -5.05
CA ASP A 106 -1.97 11.56 -4.83
C ASP A 106 -0.64 11.99 -4.22
N GLU A 107 -0.07 13.07 -4.74
CA GLU A 107 1.26 13.53 -4.32
C GLU A 107 1.25 14.10 -2.88
N ALA A 108 0.11 14.60 -2.40
CA ALA A 108 -0.11 15.08 -1.04
C ALA A 108 -1.49 14.62 -0.53
N GLU A 109 -1.81 14.85 0.75
CA GLU A 109 -3.16 14.57 1.25
C GLU A 109 -4.20 15.45 0.56
N VAL A 110 -5.45 14.98 0.53
CA VAL A 110 -6.61 15.73 0.04
C VAL A 110 -6.79 16.99 0.89
N THR A 111 -6.88 18.15 0.25
CA THR A 111 -7.07 19.42 0.97
C THR A 111 -8.52 19.63 1.39
N MET A 112 -8.75 20.47 2.41
CA MET A 112 -10.09 20.96 2.74
C MET A 112 -10.75 21.66 1.56
N ARG A 113 -9.99 22.45 0.78
CA ARG A 113 -10.48 23.13 -0.42
C ARG A 113 -11.05 22.12 -1.43
N ASP A 114 -10.34 21.02 -1.67
CA ASP A 114 -10.81 20.00 -2.62
C ASP A 114 -11.99 19.19 -2.08
N TYR A 115 -11.97 18.82 -0.80
CA TYR A 115 -13.10 18.14 -0.17
C TYR A 115 -14.38 18.98 -0.22
N ARG A 116 -14.29 20.31 0.01
CA ARG A 116 -15.44 21.22 -0.12
C ARG A 116 -16.04 21.24 -1.52
N ARG A 117 -15.26 21.00 -2.58
CA ARG A 117 -15.79 20.86 -3.95
C ARG A 117 -16.68 19.62 -4.07
N CYS A 118 -16.30 18.51 -3.45
CA CYS A 118 -17.13 17.30 -3.42
C CYS A 118 -18.45 17.53 -2.65
N VAL A 119 -18.38 18.23 -1.51
CA VAL A 119 -19.57 18.59 -0.72
C VAL A 119 -20.48 19.53 -1.52
N ALA A 120 -19.93 20.56 -2.15
CA ALA A 120 -20.68 21.50 -2.99
C ALA A 120 -21.35 20.82 -4.19
N ALA A 121 -20.73 19.75 -4.73
CA ALA A 121 -21.30 18.92 -5.78
C ALA A 121 -22.40 17.96 -5.28
N GLY A 122 -22.66 17.90 -3.97
CA GLY A 122 -23.64 16.99 -3.36
C GLY A 122 -23.19 15.52 -3.34
N ALA A 123 -21.93 15.24 -3.67
CA ALA A 123 -21.38 13.88 -3.74
C ALA A 123 -20.76 13.43 -2.40
N CYS A 124 -20.31 14.36 -1.56
CA CYS A 124 -19.78 14.08 -0.22
C CYS A 124 -20.65 14.72 0.86
N SER A 125 -20.74 14.06 2.03
CA SER A 125 -21.26 14.70 3.24
C SER A 125 -20.20 15.62 3.88
N GLU A 126 -20.65 16.59 4.68
CA GLU A 126 -19.73 17.41 5.46
C GLU A 126 -18.93 16.58 6.48
N THR A 127 -17.68 16.97 6.72
CA THR A 127 -16.86 16.33 7.75
C THR A 127 -17.41 16.62 9.15
N HIS A 128 -16.99 15.80 10.12
CA HIS A 128 -17.37 16.00 11.51
C HIS A 128 -16.73 17.28 12.09
N ARG A 129 -17.43 17.91 13.05
CA ARG A 129 -17.11 19.27 13.56
C ARG A 129 -16.86 19.31 15.07
N ASP A 130 -17.02 18.21 15.77
CA ASP A 130 -17.05 18.10 17.23
C ASP A 130 -15.66 18.23 17.89
N ALA A 131 -14.57 17.84 17.21
CA ALA A 131 -13.23 17.96 17.78
C ALA A 131 -12.59 19.34 17.54
N ARG A 132 -11.79 19.83 18.51
CA ARG A 132 -11.12 21.16 18.45
C ARG A 132 -10.36 21.39 17.14
N PHE A 133 -9.63 20.38 16.68
CA PHE A 133 -8.74 20.48 15.51
C PHE A 133 -9.38 19.98 14.20
N CYS A 134 -10.71 19.90 14.10
CA CYS A 134 -11.35 19.67 12.80
C CYS A 134 -11.22 20.91 11.91
N ASN A 135 -10.54 20.76 10.78
CA ASN A 135 -10.16 21.84 9.87
C ASN A 135 -11.37 22.52 9.21
N VAL A 136 -12.51 21.83 9.12
CA VAL A 136 -13.76 22.38 8.58
C VAL A 136 -14.28 23.62 9.34
N LYS A 137 -13.83 23.84 10.57
CA LYS A 137 -14.20 25.00 11.40
C LYS A 137 -13.23 26.17 11.31
N LEU A 138 -12.11 26.00 10.61
CA LEU A 138 -11.00 26.95 10.58
C LEU A 138 -11.00 27.60 9.19
N GLU A 139 -11.14 28.93 9.16
CA GLU A 139 -11.36 29.69 7.92
C GLU A 139 -10.12 29.73 7.02
N ASP A 140 -8.93 29.62 7.61
CA ASP A 140 -7.62 29.67 6.95
C ASP A 140 -7.04 28.28 6.60
N HIS A 141 -7.84 27.22 6.74
CA HIS A 141 -7.38 25.84 6.58
C HIS A 141 -7.70 25.23 5.20
N ASP A 142 -7.86 26.04 4.16
CA ASP A 142 -8.15 25.57 2.80
C ASP A 142 -7.05 24.63 2.24
N ASP A 143 -5.78 24.95 2.51
CA ASP A 143 -4.62 24.18 2.07
C ASP A 143 -4.18 23.12 3.11
N HIS A 144 -4.92 22.95 4.21
CA HIS A 144 -4.68 21.88 5.17
C HIS A 144 -5.35 20.57 4.71
N PRO A 145 -4.85 19.41 5.16
CA PRO A 145 -5.50 18.14 4.86
C PRO A 145 -6.92 18.13 5.40
N VAL A 146 -7.85 17.57 4.64
CA VAL A 146 -9.17 17.23 5.17
C VAL A 146 -9.00 16.24 6.32
N ASN A 147 -9.69 16.48 7.43
CA ASN A 147 -9.67 15.63 8.61
C ASN A 147 -11.05 15.54 9.26
N CYS A 148 -11.15 14.78 10.36
CA CYS A 148 -12.45 14.46 10.98
C CYS A 148 -13.40 13.79 9.99
N VAL A 149 -12.85 12.86 9.20
CA VAL A 149 -13.58 12.05 8.23
C VAL A 149 -13.54 10.58 8.63
N ASP A 150 -14.67 9.91 8.46
CA ASP A 150 -14.75 8.46 8.58
C ASP A 150 -14.30 7.78 7.26
N LEU A 151 -14.24 6.44 7.25
CA LEU A 151 -13.79 5.68 6.09
C LEU A 151 -14.74 5.84 4.89
N HIS A 152 -16.04 5.95 5.15
CA HIS A 152 -17.06 6.09 4.10
C HIS A 152 -16.96 7.46 3.41
N GLN A 153 -16.73 8.52 4.17
CA GLN A 153 -16.45 9.86 3.66
C GLN A 153 -15.15 9.89 2.84
N ALA A 154 -14.11 9.21 3.33
CA ALA A 154 -12.83 9.13 2.65
C ALA A 154 -12.95 8.45 1.28
N ASP A 155 -13.63 7.31 1.25
CA ASP A 155 -13.87 6.56 0.03
C ASP A 155 -14.82 7.29 -0.94
N ALA A 156 -15.91 7.89 -0.45
CA ALA A 156 -16.83 8.67 -1.26
C ALA A 156 -16.13 9.82 -1.99
N TYR A 157 -15.23 10.53 -1.31
CA TYR A 157 -14.40 11.57 -1.93
C TYR A 157 -13.52 10.99 -3.03
N CYS A 158 -12.78 9.92 -2.74
CA CYS A 158 -11.89 9.34 -3.74
C CYS A 158 -12.67 8.83 -4.97
N ARG A 159 -13.83 8.20 -4.77
CA ARG A 159 -14.69 7.76 -5.88
C ARG A 159 -15.23 8.92 -6.70
N TRP A 160 -15.70 10.00 -6.06
CA TRP A 160 -16.12 11.23 -6.75
C TRP A 160 -15.00 11.85 -7.59
N ALA A 161 -13.76 11.81 -7.07
CA ALA A 161 -12.58 12.30 -7.78
C ALA A 161 -12.10 11.36 -8.92
N GLY A 162 -12.81 10.26 -9.21
CA GLY A 162 -12.39 9.26 -10.21
C GLY A 162 -11.16 8.46 -9.78
N LYS A 163 -11.01 8.26 -8.47
CA LYS A 163 -9.91 7.58 -7.77
C LYS A 163 -10.49 6.52 -6.83
N ARG A 164 -9.66 5.98 -5.94
CA ARG A 164 -10.00 5.06 -4.84
C ARG A 164 -9.10 5.33 -3.64
N LEU A 165 -9.36 4.71 -2.50
CA LEU A 165 -8.35 4.67 -1.42
C LEU A 165 -7.16 3.77 -1.82
N PRO A 166 -5.92 4.08 -1.37
CA PRO A 166 -4.81 3.15 -1.47
C PRO A 166 -5.09 1.93 -0.60
N THR A 167 -4.58 0.77 -1.03
CA THR A 167 -4.43 -0.36 -0.11
C THR A 167 -3.31 -0.06 0.89
N GLU A 168 -3.31 -0.71 2.05
CA GLU A 168 -2.23 -0.55 3.03
C GLU A 168 -0.86 -0.93 2.45
N ARG A 169 -0.84 -1.93 1.58
CA ARG A 169 0.36 -2.39 0.88
C ARG A 169 0.90 -1.35 -0.11
N GLU A 170 0.02 -0.73 -0.91
CA GLU A 170 0.41 0.36 -1.80
C GLU A 170 0.94 1.56 -1.02
N TRP A 171 0.27 1.90 0.09
CA TRP A 171 0.66 3.00 0.96
C TRP A 171 2.06 2.77 1.54
N GLU A 172 2.33 1.59 2.11
CA GLU A 172 3.64 1.28 2.70
C GLU A 172 4.74 1.23 1.65
N TYR A 173 4.47 0.62 0.49
CA TYR A 173 5.42 0.59 -0.64
C TYR A 173 5.82 2.00 -1.08
N ALA A 174 4.83 2.87 -1.27
CA ALA A 174 5.04 4.26 -1.65
C ALA A 174 5.82 5.03 -0.57
N ALA A 175 5.40 4.94 0.69
CA ALA A 175 6.04 5.62 1.81
C ALA A 175 7.49 5.16 2.02
N ALA A 176 7.76 3.86 1.86
CA ALA A 176 9.07 3.29 2.16
C ALA A 176 10.07 3.36 1.01
N GLY A 177 9.73 3.97 -0.13
CA GLY A 177 10.59 4.00 -1.32
C GLY A 177 10.73 2.64 -2.00
N GLY A 178 9.67 1.85 -1.97
CA GLY A 178 9.63 0.50 -2.52
C GLY A 178 10.52 -0.47 -1.74
N ASP A 179 11.42 -1.15 -2.46
CA ASP A 179 12.32 -2.15 -1.86
C ASP A 179 13.47 -1.52 -1.06
N GLU A 180 13.62 -0.19 -1.07
CA GLU A 180 14.57 0.52 -0.19
C GLU A 180 14.17 0.45 1.29
N ARG A 181 12.87 0.28 1.58
CA ARG A 181 12.32 0.09 2.93
C ARG A 181 12.73 1.16 3.95
N ARG A 182 12.72 2.43 3.52
CA ARG A 182 13.05 3.58 4.37
C ARG A 182 12.21 3.59 5.65
N LYS A 183 12.82 3.94 6.79
CA LYS A 183 12.13 4.01 8.08
C LYS A 183 11.07 5.13 8.12
N TYR A 184 11.36 6.25 7.48
CA TYR A 184 10.49 7.41 7.24
C TYR A 184 10.44 7.71 5.74
N SER A 185 9.49 8.51 5.28
CA SER A 185 9.31 8.73 3.84
C SER A 185 10.55 9.29 3.12
N TRP A 186 11.37 10.07 3.83
CA TRP A 186 12.61 10.65 3.32
C TRP A 186 13.86 9.79 3.55
N GLY A 187 13.81 8.76 4.41
CA GLY A 187 14.98 7.96 4.80
C GLY A 187 14.94 7.54 6.27
N ASP A 188 16.12 7.41 6.90
CA ASP A 188 16.25 6.86 8.24
C ASP A 188 16.51 7.89 9.34
N GLU A 189 16.72 9.15 8.95
CA GLU A 189 16.86 10.27 9.88
C GLU A 189 15.55 10.50 10.64
N GLU A 190 15.64 10.63 11.96
CA GLU A 190 14.48 10.83 12.83
C GLU A 190 13.71 12.12 12.44
N PRO A 191 12.37 12.14 12.61
CA PRO A 191 11.54 13.31 12.36
C PRO A 191 11.99 14.51 13.18
N THR A 192 11.96 15.67 12.53
CA THR A 192 12.15 16.98 13.15
C THR A 192 11.09 17.94 12.61
N SER A 193 10.86 19.06 13.28
CA SER A 193 9.85 20.05 12.87
C SER A 193 10.20 20.73 11.55
N LYS A 194 11.35 20.42 10.95
CA LYS A 194 11.78 20.83 9.60
C LYS A 194 11.50 19.77 8.54
N ARG A 195 11.22 18.53 8.92
CA ARG A 195 11.02 17.37 8.02
C ARG A 195 9.55 16.99 7.89
N CYS A 196 8.75 17.17 8.93
CA CYS A 196 7.33 16.92 8.87
C CYS A 196 6.54 17.62 9.98
N CYS A 197 5.22 17.62 9.83
CA CYS A 197 4.28 18.08 10.86
C CYS A 197 4.08 16.98 11.91
N TYR A 198 4.83 17.03 13.01
CA TYR A 198 4.67 16.12 14.16
C TYR A 198 4.92 16.89 15.46
N ASP A 199 4.37 16.39 16.57
CA ASP A 199 4.31 17.09 17.87
C ASP A 199 3.84 18.56 17.73
N HIS A 200 2.89 18.81 16.81
CA HIS A 200 2.50 20.16 16.42
C HIS A 200 1.27 20.62 17.22
N PRO A 201 1.39 21.63 18.10
CA PRO A 201 0.32 22.03 19.01
C PRO A 201 -0.85 22.73 18.30
N GLY A 202 -0.63 23.23 17.08
CA GLY A 202 -1.63 23.92 16.26
C GLY A 202 -2.56 22.99 15.47
N GLY A 203 -2.35 21.68 15.50
CA GLY A 203 -3.05 20.73 14.63
C GLY A 203 -2.24 20.40 13.38
N SER A 204 -2.91 20.04 12.28
CA SER A 204 -2.27 19.78 10.98
C SER A 204 -1.53 21.00 10.44
N CYS A 205 -0.59 20.77 9.52
CA CYS A 205 0.08 21.81 8.73
C CYS A 205 -0.53 21.84 7.31
N PRO A 206 -0.36 22.93 6.54
CA PRO A 206 -0.70 22.92 5.12
C PRO A 206 0.02 21.77 4.39
N VAL A 207 -0.65 21.15 3.42
CA VAL A 207 -0.02 20.10 2.61
C VAL A 207 1.19 20.65 1.87
N LYS A 208 2.21 19.82 1.65
CA LYS A 208 3.47 20.19 0.99
C LYS A 208 4.26 21.31 1.69
N SER A 209 4.08 21.47 3.01
CA SER A 209 4.88 22.39 3.82
C SER A 209 6.34 21.94 3.98
N PHE A 210 6.62 20.66 3.71
CA PHE A 210 7.92 20.03 3.91
C PHE A 210 8.43 19.41 2.60
N GLU A 211 9.73 19.12 2.54
CA GLU A 211 10.33 18.45 1.39
C GLU A 211 9.69 17.07 1.15
N PRO A 212 9.49 16.68 -0.13
CA PRO A 212 8.89 15.40 -0.44
C PRO A 212 9.82 14.24 -0.06
N GLY A 213 9.21 13.11 0.25
CA GLY A 213 9.89 11.84 0.49
C GLY A 213 10.12 11.04 -0.78
N ALA A 214 10.10 9.71 -0.64
CA ALA A 214 10.21 8.79 -1.75
C ALA A 214 9.18 9.09 -2.86
N PHE A 215 9.61 8.89 -4.11
CA PHE A 215 8.81 9.13 -5.31
C PHE A 215 8.31 10.58 -5.51
N GLY A 216 8.70 11.53 -4.66
CA GLY A 216 8.15 12.90 -4.72
C GLY A 216 6.86 13.06 -3.92
N LEU A 217 6.52 12.10 -3.04
CA LEU A 217 5.32 12.14 -2.22
C LEU A 217 5.54 13.00 -0.96
N TYR A 218 4.65 13.95 -0.74
CA TYR A 218 4.64 14.82 0.42
C TYR A 218 3.89 14.17 1.58
N ASP A 219 4.29 14.50 2.81
CA ASP A 219 3.53 14.26 4.03
C ASP A 219 3.16 12.79 4.34
N MET A 220 3.74 11.81 3.64
CA MET A 220 3.61 10.36 3.93
C MET A 220 4.10 9.97 5.35
N THR A 221 4.75 10.88 6.07
CA THR A 221 5.16 10.71 7.45
C THR A 221 4.74 11.95 8.23
N GLY A 222 3.69 11.83 9.04
CA GLY A 222 3.16 12.91 9.86
C GLY A 222 1.93 13.58 9.28
N ASN A 223 1.72 14.83 9.68
CA ASN A 223 0.55 15.63 9.34
C ASN A 223 -0.77 14.93 9.73
N VAL A 224 -1.40 14.14 8.87
CA VAL A 224 -2.54 13.30 9.26
C VAL A 224 -2.28 11.82 8.99
N TRP A 225 -2.90 10.97 9.80
CA TRP A 225 -3.05 9.55 9.45
C TRP A 225 -3.91 9.46 8.20
N GLU A 226 -3.61 8.52 7.32
CA GLU A 226 -4.31 8.38 6.04
C GLU A 226 -5.09 7.06 6.00
N TRP A 227 -6.39 7.15 5.75
CA TRP A 227 -7.24 5.97 5.54
C TRP A 227 -6.76 5.12 4.36
N THR A 228 -6.89 3.80 4.50
CA THR A 228 -6.65 2.82 3.43
C THR A 228 -7.89 1.98 3.21
N SER A 229 -7.99 1.30 2.06
CA SER A 229 -9.06 0.34 1.78
C SER A 229 -8.88 -1.01 2.49
N SER A 230 -7.75 -1.24 3.17
CA SER A 230 -7.43 -2.54 3.76
C SER A 230 -8.06 -2.71 5.14
N ALA A 231 -8.70 -3.86 5.37
CA ALA A 231 -9.06 -4.30 6.71
C ALA A 231 -7.78 -4.50 7.53
N PHE A 232 -7.87 -4.22 8.83
CA PHE A 232 -6.80 -4.45 9.77
C PHE A 232 -6.73 -5.92 10.18
N ASP A 233 -6.33 -6.76 9.24
CA ASP A 233 -6.13 -8.19 9.44
C ASP A 233 -4.63 -8.50 9.71
N PRO A 234 -4.32 -9.65 10.34
CA PRO A 234 -2.95 -10.14 10.46
C PRO A 234 -2.28 -10.24 9.09
N TYR A 235 -0.97 -9.98 9.05
CA TYR A 235 -0.20 -10.13 7.83
C TYR A 235 0.04 -11.61 7.47
N PRO A 236 0.08 -11.97 6.17
CA PRO A 236 -0.29 -11.13 5.03
C PRO A 236 -1.81 -10.91 4.94
N SER A 237 -2.26 -9.66 4.78
CA SER A 237 -3.68 -9.32 4.65
C SER A 237 -4.12 -9.28 3.18
N LYS A 238 -5.39 -9.59 2.92
CA LYS A 238 -6.00 -9.43 1.59
C LYS A 238 -6.53 -8.01 1.42
N PRO A 239 -6.50 -7.45 0.20
CA PRO A 239 -7.30 -6.26 -0.12
C PRO A 239 -8.78 -6.51 0.18
N VAL A 240 -9.49 -5.49 0.63
CA VAL A 240 -10.95 -5.56 0.83
C VAL A 240 -11.63 -5.00 -0.41
N GLY A 241 -12.72 -5.64 -0.82
CA GLY A 241 -13.54 -5.19 -1.95
C GLY A 241 -14.36 -3.94 -1.64
N ASP A 242 -15.26 -3.60 -2.56
CA ASP A 242 -15.94 -2.29 -2.61
C ASP A 242 -16.84 -1.93 -1.42
N SER A 243 -17.19 -2.89 -0.58
CA SER A 243 -18.05 -2.69 0.60
C SER A 243 -17.27 -2.86 1.90
N PHE A 244 -17.33 -1.84 2.77
CA PHE A 244 -16.73 -1.92 4.10
C PHE A 244 -17.68 -2.61 5.09
N ASP A 245 -17.18 -3.66 5.75
CA ASP A 245 -17.90 -4.39 6.80
C ASP A 245 -17.90 -3.56 8.09
N PRO A 246 -19.07 -3.15 8.61
CA PRO A 246 -19.17 -2.34 9.83
C PRO A 246 -18.65 -3.07 11.09
N LYS A 247 -18.46 -4.39 11.05
CA LYS A 247 -17.92 -5.18 12.16
C LYS A 247 -16.39 -5.29 12.12
N LYS A 248 -15.76 -4.84 11.04
CA LYS A 248 -14.30 -4.85 10.90
C LYS A 248 -13.71 -3.49 11.27
N ARG A 249 -12.41 -3.51 11.49
CA ARG A 249 -11.60 -2.30 11.58
C ARG A 249 -10.72 -2.20 10.35
N TYR A 250 -10.43 -0.97 9.93
CA TYR A 250 -9.69 -0.66 8.72
C TYR A 250 -8.41 0.06 9.06
N ALA A 251 -7.37 -0.21 8.27
CA ALA A 251 -6.05 0.32 8.49
C ALA A 251 -5.94 1.78 8.06
N TYR A 252 -5.24 2.57 8.85
CA TYR A 252 -4.72 3.88 8.48
C TYR A 252 -3.22 3.97 8.82
N ARG A 253 -2.48 4.81 8.07
CA ARG A 253 -1.01 4.82 8.05
C ARG A 253 -0.43 6.24 8.11
N GLY A 254 0.88 6.39 8.36
CA GLY A 254 1.60 7.67 8.23
C GLY A 254 2.04 8.36 9.52
N GLY A 255 1.33 8.19 10.64
CA GLY A 255 1.51 9.08 11.79
C GLY A 255 0.67 10.34 11.65
N SER A 256 0.79 11.29 12.58
CA SER A 256 0.06 12.56 12.50
C SER A 256 0.73 13.64 13.34
N TRP A 257 0.30 14.88 13.17
CA TRP A 257 0.65 16.07 13.94
C TRP A 257 0.57 15.85 15.46
N SER A 258 -0.35 14.99 15.92
CA SER A 258 -0.56 14.71 17.35
C SER A 258 0.46 13.75 17.99
N ARG A 259 1.35 13.14 17.19
CA ARG A 259 2.33 12.14 17.68
C ARG A 259 3.63 12.81 18.11
N ARG A 260 4.10 12.44 19.31
CA ARG A 260 5.26 13.07 19.97
C ARG A 260 6.56 12.28 19.88
N PHE A 261 6.50 10.99 19.54
CA PHE A 261 7.68 10.15 19.46
C PHE A 261 7.89 9.65 18.04
N PRO A 262 9.14 9.68 17.53
CA PRO A 262 9.46 9.20 16.19
C PRO A 262 9.05 7.76 15.87
N LYS A 263 8.99 6.88 16.87
CA LYS A 263 8.50 5.51 16.69
C LYS A 263 7.03 5.44 16.24
N TRP A 264 6.28 6.54 16.37
CA TRP A 264 4.88 6.64 15.95
C TRP A 264 4.68 7.21 14.55
N MET A 265 5.77 7.31 13.79
CA MET A 265 5.83 7.99 12.49
C MET A 265 6.51 7.12 11.43
N THR A 266 6.80 5.84 11.74
CA THR A 266 7.52 4.98 10.80
C THR A 266 6.61 4.54 9.65
N THR A 267 7.19 4.31 8.48
CA THR A 267 6.48 3.83 7.28
C THR A 267 5.75 2.50 7.51
N ARG A 268 6.23 1.67 8.43
CA ARG A 268 5.64 0.37 8.79
C ARG A 268 4.51 0.47 9.82
N LEU A 269 4.40 1.58 10.55
CA LEU A 269 3.45 1.69 11.63
C LEU A 269 2.02 1.79 11.12
N ARG A 270 1.23 0.79 11.50
CA ARG A 270 -0.18 0.69 11.18
C ARG A 270 -1.03 0.88 12.43
N ASN A 271 -2.22 1.40 12.23
CA ASN A 271 -3.23 1.51 13.27
C ASN A 271 -4.62 1.35 12.62
N ARG A 272 -5.68 1.32 13.43
CA ARG A 272 -7.01 0.93 12.98
C ARG A 272 -8.14 1.72 13.61
N TYR A 273 -9.24 1.84 12.88
CA TYR A 273 -10.52 2.24 13.45
C TYR A 273 -11.69 1.50 12.82
N GLU A 274 -12.84 1.51 13.49
CA GLU A 274 -14.11 1.14 12.86
C GLU A 274 -14.46 2.13 11.73
N PRO A 275 -15.16 1.68 10.66
CA PRO A 275 -15.33 2.48 9.44
C PRO A 275 -16.23 3.72 9.62
N ASP A 276 -17.06 3.76 10.67
CA ASP A 276 -17.94 4.89 11.04
C ASP A 276 -17.30 5.84 12.05
N LYS A 277 -16.02 5.64 12.40
CA LYS A 277 -15.31 6.45 13.37
C LYS A 277 -14.30 7.36 12.69
N TYR A 278 -14.03 8.50 13.33
CA TYR A 278 -13.21 9.57 12.80
C TYR A 278 -12.37 10.22 13.88
N SER A 279 -11.35 10.99 13.47
CA SER A 279 -10.49 11.75 14.38
C SER A 279 -9.96 13.00 13.69
N ALA A 280 -9.66 14.05 14.46
CA ALA A 280 -8.97 15.24 13.97
C ALA A 280 -7.52 14.97 13.50
N ALA A 281 -7.02 13.76 13.74
CA ALA A 281 -5.71 13.33 13.28
C ALA A 281 -5.77 12.38 12.06
N ILE A 282 -6.96 12.06 11.52
CA ILE A 282 -7.13 11.15 10.37
C ILE A 282 -7.72 11.93 9.19
N GLY A 283 -7.15 11.74 8.01
CA GLY A 283 -7.51 12.35 6.73
C GLY A 283 -7.44 11.37 5.56
N ILE A 284 -7.23 11.91 4.36
CA ILE A 284 -7.43 11.18 3.09
C ILE A 284 -6.23 11.41 2.16
N ARG A 285 -5.79 10.33 1.51
CA ARG A 285 -5.00 10.36 0.28
C ARG A 285 -5.61 9.36 -0.68
N CYS A 286 -5.79 9.71 -1.95
CA CYS A 286 -6.35 8.79 -2.93
C CYS A 286 -5.27 8.14 -3.79
N ALA A 287 -5.60 6.97 -4.33
CA ALA A 287 -4.85 6.24 -5.32
C ALA A 287 -5.71 6.01 -6.57
N LYS A 288 -5.09 5.64 -7.69
CA LYS A 288 -5.80 5.25 -8.91
C LYS A 288 -5.09 4.07 -9.56
N THR A 289 -5.87 3.08 -9.95
CA THR A 289 -5.37 1.92 -10.70
C THR A 289 -4.94 2.35 -12.09
N VAL A 290 -3.77 1.90 -12.53
CA VAL A 290 -3.36 2.02 -13.94
C VAL A 290 -4.01 0.87 -14.70
N GLU A 291 -4.76 1.20 -15.76
CA GLU A 291 -5.42 0.23 -16.62
C GLU A 291 -4.73 0.14 -17.99
N PRO A 292 -4.43 -1.08 -18.49
CA PRO A 292 -4.61 -2.37 -17.81
C PRO A 292 -3.65 -2.55 -16.61
N LEU A 293 -4.05 -3.38 -15.64
CA LEU A 293 -3.26 -3.65 -14.44
C LEU A 293 -1.84 -4.09 -14.82
N THR A 294 -0.84 -3.32 -14.39
CA THR A 294 0.56 -3.57 -14.74
C THR A 294 1.31 -4.18 -13.57
N CYS A 295 1.61 -5.47 -13.67
CA CYS A 295 2.34 -6.20 -12.64
C CYS A 295 3.86 -6.17 -12.86
N PRO A 296 4.68 -6.19 -11.78
CA PRO A 296 6.13 -6.21 -11.91
C PRO A 296 6.63 -7.46 -12.65
N ALA A 297 7.84 -7.40 -13.20
CA ALA A 297 8.47 -8.55 -13.84
C ALA A 297 8.44 -9.81 -12.94
N GLN A 298 8.27 -11.00 -13.50
CA GLN A 298 8.10 -12.27 -12.76
C GLN A 298 6.79 -12.39 -11.97
N SER A 299 5.81 -11.51 -12.21
CA SER A 299 4.44 -11.66 -11.74
C SER A 299 3.44 -11.57 -12.89
N ARG A 300 2.20 -11.97 -12.65
CA ARG A 300 1.08 -11.91 -13.59
C ARG A 300 -0.14 -11.35 -12.90
N VAL A 301 -1.07 -10.82 -13.69
CA VAL A 301 -2.39 -10.41 -13.23
C VAL A 301 -3.18 -11.65 -12.80
N GLU A 302 -3.79 -11.59 -11.61
CA GLU A 302 -4.76 -12.57 -11.16
C GLU A 302 -5.85 -11.83 -10.34
N GLY A 303 -7.09 -11.85 -10.85
CA GLY A 303 -8.15 -11.00 -10.33
C GLY A 303 -7.79 -9.52 -10.43
N GLU A 304 -7.92 -8.79 -9.32
CA GLU A 304 -7.61 -7.36 -9.21
C GLU A 304 -6.18 -7.07 -8.76
N GLY A 305 -5.32 -8.11 -8.68
CA GLY A 305 -3.99 -8.02 -8.12
C GLY A 305 -2.91 -8.70 -8.94
N CYS A 306 -1.69 -8.69 -8.38
CA CYS A 306 -0.54 -9.35 -8.96
C CYS A 306 -0.12 -10.55 -8.11
N VAL A 307 0.15 -11.66 -8.78
CA VAL A 307 0.67 -12.88 -8.16
C VAL A 307 1.97 -13.29 -8.82
N ARG A 308 2.84 -13.96 -8.08
CA ARG A 308 4.12 -14.45 -8.60
C ARG A 308 3.90 -15.48 -9.73
N SER A 309 4.64 -15.31 -10.82
CA SER A 309 4.62 -16.20 -11.97
C SER A 309 5.71 -17.26 -11.90
N ALA A 310 6.85 -16.95 -11.29
CA ALA A 310 7.97 -17.86 -11.12
C ALA A 310 8.87 -17.46 -9.93
N GLY A 311 9.65 -18.42 -9.44
CA GLY A 311 10.56 -18.25 -8.30
C GLY A 311 9.89 -18.47 -6.95
N GLU A 312 10.71 -18.50 -5.90
CA GLU A 312 10.23 -18.58 -4.51
C GLU A 312 9.98 -17.17 -3.95
N PRO A 313 9.02 -17.01 -3.02
CA PRO A 313 8.86 -15.76 -2.29
C PRO A 313 10.14 -15.36 -1.55
N ARG A 314 10.42 -14.05 -1.48
CA ARG A 314 11.48 -13.54 -0.62
C ARG A 314 11.12 -13.75 0.85
N CYS A 315 12.10 -14.19 1.62
CA CYS A 315 12.01 -14.30 3.06
C CYS A 315 12.94 -13.30 3.74
N GLU A 316 12.64 -13.00 5.01
CA GLU A 316 13.56 -12.25 5.87
C GLU A 316 14.94 -12.91 5.93
N GLU A 317 15.98 -12.14 6.28
CA GLU A 317 17.37 -12.62 6.27
C GLU A 317 17.58 -13.91 7.09
N ASP A 318 16.92 -14.04 8.24
CA ASP A 318 16.98 -15.22 9.11
C ASP A 318 15.98 -16.33 8.75
N PHE A 319 15.28 -16.21 7.62
CA PHE A 319 14.23 -17.13 7.18
C PHE A 319 14.50 -17.67 5.77
N ALA A 320 14.07 -18.90 5.50
CA ALA A 320 14.13 -19.54 4.20
C ALA A 320 12.74 -20.07 3.82
N TYR A 321 12.39 -20.00 2.55
CA TYR A 321 11.13 -20.56 2.06
C TYR A 321 11.24 -22.08 2.04
N ASP A 322 10.33 -22.78 2.72
CA ASP A 322 10.32 -24.25 2.79
C ASP A 322 9.42 -24.90 1.72
N GLY A 323 8.96 -24.12 0.74
CA GLY A 323 7.95 -24.52 -0.24
C GLY A 323 6.51 -24.21 0.20
N LYS A 324 6.29 -23.77 1.45
CA LYS A 324 4.97 -23.35 1.97
C LYS A 324 5.02 -21.96 2.59
N ALA A 325 5.98 -21.70 3.47
CA ALA A 325 6.12 -20.45 4.20
C ALA A 325 7.60 -20.09 4.43
N CYS A 326 7.84 -18.84 4.79
CA CYS A 326 9.15 -18.42 5.30
C CYS A 326 9.33 -18.99 6.71
N MET A 327 10.25 -19.94 6.84
CA MET A 327 10.58 -20.62 8.10
C MET A 327 11.93 -20.15 8.62
N PRO A 328 12.14 -20.03 9.94
CA PRO A 328 13.45 -19.67 10.49
C PRO A 328 14.53 -20.63 10.00
N LYS A 329 15.67 -20.09 9.57
CA LYS A 329 16.84 -20.88 9.20
C LYS A 329 17.37 -21.61 10.43
N PRO A 330 17.77 -22.88 10.31
CA PRO A 330 18.46 -23.60 11.40
C PRO A 330 19.68 -22.80 11.88
N GLY A 331 19.76 -22.53 13.19
CA GLY A 331 20.87 -21.74 13.80
C GLY A 331 20.81 -20.23 13.56
N GLY A 332 19.79 -19.71 12.87
CA GLY A 332 19.56 -18.27 12.75
C GLY A 332 19.09 -17.65 14.06
N LYS A 333 19.22 -16.32 14.22
CA LYS A 333 18.84 -15.62 15.45
C LYS A 333 17.35 -15.83 15.79
N ALA A 334 16.51 -16.05 14.77
CA ALA A 334 15.08 -16.34 14.90
C ALA A 334 14.76 -17.78 15.35
N ALA A 335 15.69 -18.73 15.24
CA ALA A 335 15.44 -20.14 15.59
C ALA A 335 15.14 -20.35 17.08
N HIS A 336 15.66 -19.48 17.97
CA HIS A 336 15.38 -19.54 19.41
C HIS A 336 13.99 -19.00 19.80
N LEU A 337 13.28 -18.33 18.88
CA LEU A 337 11.93 -17.79 19.12
C LEU A 337 10.81 -18.80 18.82
N ILE A 338 11.14 -19.97 18.26
CA ILE A 338 10.19 -21.02 17.82
C ILE A 338 9.32 -21.55 18.98
N GLY A 339 9.70 -21.36 20.24
CA GLY A 339 8.89 -21.72 21.42
C GLY A 339 8.00 -20.61 22.00
N LYS A 340 8.05 -19.38 21.48
CA LYS A 340 7.25 -18.22 21.97
C LYS A 340 6.18 -17.76 20.99
N TRP A 341 6.06 -18.42 19.84
CA TRP A 341 5.10 -18.08 18.81
C TRP A 341 4.01 -19.16 18.78
N PRO A 342 2.72 -18.85 19.01
CA PRO A 342 1.68 -19.82 18.70
C PRO A 342 1.72 -20.05 17.18
N PRO A 343 1.74 -21.30 16.69
CA PRO A 343 1.60 -21.57 15.26
C PRO A 343 0.36 -20.84 14.75
N ALA A 344 0.34 -20.51 13.46
CA ALA A 344 -0.71 -19.77 12.77
C ALA A 344 -2.09 -20.47 12.81
N GLU A 345 -2.65 -20.65 14.01
CA GLU A 345 -3.89 -21.33 14.28
C GLU A 345 -4.82 -20.38 15.04
N ASN A 346 -5.86 -19.98 14.30
CA ASN A 346 -7.12 -19.40 14.74
C ASN A 346 -7.11 -17.89 15.08
N PRO A 347 -7.52 -17.00 14.15
CA PRO A 347 -7.56 -15.55 14.33
C PRO A 347 -8.64 -15.03 15.31
N ALA A 348 -9.33 -15.90 16.05
CA ALA A 348 -10.45 -15.54 16.92
C ALA A 348 -10.08 -15.18 18.37
N LYS A 349 -8.79 -15.06 18.75
CA LYS A 349 -8.39 -14.86 20.16
C LYS A 349 -7.30 -13.81 20.43
N LEU A 350 -7.28 -12.70 19.68
CA LEU A 350 -6.48 -11.53 20.07
C LEU A 350 -7.32 -10.47 20.80
N ASN A 351 -7.79 -10.80 22.00
CA ASN A 351 -8.15 -9.80 23.00
C ASN A 351 -6.93 -9.63 23.91
N LEU A 352 -6.18 -8.54 23.78
CA LEU A 352 -5.22 -8.18 24.83
C LEU A 352 -5.32 -6.69 25.20
N VAL A 353 -5.74 -6.56 26.46
CA VAL A 353 -5.88 -5.38 27.30
C VAL A 353 -4.52 -4.70 27.50
N LEU A 354 -4.52 -3.37 27.42
CA LEU A 354 -3.40 -2.52 27.82
C LEU A 354 -3.12 -2.67 29.32
N GLY A 355 -1.89 -3.03 29.69
CA GLY A 355 -1.45 -3.09 31.08
C GLY A 355 0.07 -2.89 31.20
N SER A 356 0.43 -1.79 31.84
CA SER A 356 1.76 -1.32 32.26
C SER A 356 2.57 -2.33 33.10
N GLY A 357 3.90 -2.39 32.94
CA GLY A 357 4.79 -2.97 33.96
C GLY A 357 6.22 -3.33 33.53
N ASN A 358 7.17 -2.47 33.91
CA ASN A 358 8.59 -2.65 34.26
C ASN A 358 9.60 -3.56 33.53
N ALA A 359 10.81 -2.98 33.44
CA ALA A 359 12.06 -3.48 32.89
C ALA A 359 12.73 -4.60 33.70
N GLY A 360 13.54 -5.41 33.01
CA GLY A 360 14.53 -6.34 33.58
C GLY A 360 15.59 -6.70 32.54
N ALA A 361 16.86 -6.48 32.89
CA ALA A 361 18.05 -6.58 32.05
C ALA A 361 18.60 -8.02 31.88
N LEU A 362 19.82 -8.10 31.30
CA LEU A 362 20.78 -9.23 31.12
C LEU A 362 20.87 -9.73 29.66
N GLY A 363 22.02 -9.89 28.97
CA GLY A 363 23.46 -9.72 29.28
C GLY A 363 24.31 -10.75 28.50
N GLY A 364 25.24 -10.31 27.63
CA GLY A 364 26.44 -11.01 27.08
C GLY A 364 26.26 -12.10 25.99
N THR A 365 27.22 -12.51 25.14
CA THR A 365 28.54 -12.04 24.63
C THR A 365 29.03 -13.08 23.57
N GLY A 366 29.72 -12.65 22.50
CA GLY A 366 30.60 -13.46 21.61
C GLY A 366 29.90 -14.10 20.39
N GLY A 367 30.41 -14.12 19.15
CA GLY A 367 31.71 -13.79 18.55
C GLY A 367 32.10 -14.89 17.54
N GLY A 368 32.19 -14.60 16.23
CA GLY A 368 32.66 -15.56 15.22
C GLY A 368 32.26 -15.21 13.78
N SER A 369 33.19 -14.64 13.03
CA SER A 369 33.07 -14.14 11.65
C SER A 369 33.36 -15.20 10.58
N GLY A 370 32.48 -15.31 9.59
CA GLY A 370 32.75 -15.99 8.31
C GLY A 370 32.01 -15.26 7.17
N GLU A 371 32.74 -14.48 6.37
CA GLU A 371 32.21 -13.72 5.23
C GLU A 371 31.92 -14.65 4.04
N ILE A 372 30.67 -14.69 3.57
CA ILE A 372 30.30 -15.20 2.24
C ILE A 372 29.87 -13.99 1.41
N ALA A 373 30.59 -13.75 0.31
CA ALA A 373 30.35 -12.62 -0.59
C ALA A 373 29.03 -12.79 -1.34
N ILE A 374 28.07 -11.89 -1.08
CA ILE A 374 26.80 -11.79 -1.81
C ILE A 374 26.98 -10.78 -2.94
N SER A 375 26.80 -11.21 -4.19
CA SER A 375 26.66 -10.32 -5.35
C SER A 375 25.20 -9.85 -5.45
N ARG A 376 24.94 -8.54 -5.42
CA ARG A 376 23.61 -7.93 -5.64
C ARG A 376 23.68 -6.95 -6.81
N SER A 377 22.68 -6.98 -7.69
CA SER A 377 22.63 -6.21 -8.93
C SER A 377 22.04 -4.80 -8.74
N ARG A 378 22.68 -3.84 -9.42
CA ARG A 378 22.25 -2.44 -9.62
C ARG A 378 20.86 -2.40 -10.27
N THR A 379 19.91 -1.65 -9.70
CA THR A 379 18.59 -1.43 -10.31
C THR A 379 18.59 -0.16 -11.17
N PRO A 380 17.87 -0.10 -12.29
CA PRO A 380 17.76 1.11 -13.12
C PRO A 380 17.24 2.34 -12.35
N GLN A 381 16.45 2.14 -11.30
CA GLN A 381 15.93 3.19 -10.43
C GLN A 381 17.01 3.83 -9.53
N HIS A 382 18.07 3.09 -9.17
CA HIS A 382 19.24 3.62 -8.46
C HIS A 382 19.94 4.70 -9.28
N ASP A 383 20.01 4.51 -10.60
CA ASP A 383 20.65 5.45 -11.53
C ASP A 383 19.78 6.69 -11.77
N ALA A 384 18.45 6.52 -11.84
CA ALA A 384 17.51 7.62 -12.01
C ALA A 384 17.49 8.57 -10.79
N ASP A 385 17.66 8.05 -9.57
CA ASP A 385 17.73 8.83 -8.34
C ASP A 385 19.03 9.65 -8.24
N CYS A 386 20.20 9.05 -8.50
CA CYS A 386 21.45 9.82 -8.58
C CYS A 386 21.41 10.82 -9.75
N GLN A 387 20.81 10.50 -10.92
CA GLN A 387 20.68 11.43 -12.05
C GLN A 387 19.76 12.62 -11.75
N ARG A 388 18.71 12.43 -10.94
CA ARG A 388 17.84 13.54 -10.51
C ARG A 388 18.57 14.54 -9.63
N HIS A 389 19.48 14.07 -8.78
CA HIS A 389 20.30 14.93 -7.93
C HIS A 389 21.53 15.50 -8.67
N TRP A 390 22.09 14.76 -9.64
CA TRP A 390 23.29 15.12 -10.39
C TRP A 390 23.17 14.75 -11.88
N PRO A 391 22.58 15.63 -12.72
CA PRO A 391 22.20 15.29 -14.09
C PRO A 391 23.35 15.10 -15.09
N ALA A 392 24.62 15.32 -14.70
CA ALA A 392 25.72 15.46 -15.65
C ALA A 392 26.73 14.30 -15.76
N THR A 393 26.89 13.35 -14.83
CA THR A 393 27.81 12.19 -15.02
C THR A 393 27.61 11.09 -13.96
N PRO A 394 27.69 9.78 -14.26
CA PRO A 394 27.57 8.73 -13.26
C PRO A 394 28.94 8.27 -12.74
N ALA A 395 29.13 8.30 -11.43
CA ALA A 395 30.21 7.59 -10.74
C ALA A 395 29.67 6.92 -9.47
N SER A 396 29.40 5.61 -9.55
CA SER A 396 29.14 4.76 -8.39
C SER A 396 30.42 4.01 -8.04
N TYR A 397 30.97 4.16 -6.83
CA TYR A 397 32.17 3.40 -6.43
C TYR A 397 32.10 2.73 -5.05
N LEU A 398 32.50 1.45 -5.13
CA LEU A 398 33.12 0.49 -4.22
C LEU A 398 32.82 0.46 -2.71
N PHE A 399 32.43 -0.76 -2.31
CA PHE A 399 32.16 -1.19 -0.95
C PHE A 399 33.43 -1.70 -0.24
N ARG A 400 33.61 -1.28 1.02
CA ARG A 400 34.40 -2.02 2.02
C ARG A 400 33.71 -1.93 3.36
N GLY A 401 33.36 -3.09 3.93
CA GLY A 401 32.88 -3.18 5.31
C GLY A 401 32.30 -4.55 5.61
N GLY A 402 33.13 -5.45 6.13
CA GLY A 402 32.69 -6.66 6.80
C GLY A 402 32.11 -6.38 8.20
N PRO A 403 31.65 -7.42 8.91
CA PRO A 403 30.78 -7.34 10.10
C PRO A 403 31.35 -6.65 11.36
N ASN A 404 32.54 -6.03 11.30
CA ASN A 404 33.29 -5.58 12.48
C ASN A 404 33.79 -4.12 12.45
N TYR A 405 33.20 -3.20 11.68
CA TYR A 405 33.62 -1.79 11.70
C TYR A 405 32.69 -0.89 12.54
N PRO A 406 33.14 -0.34 13.69
CA PRO A 406 32.35 0.56 14.54
C PRO A 406 32.27 2.01 14.01
N SER A 407 32.90 2.32 12.87
CA SER A 407 32.87 3.65 12.26
C SER A 407 32.21 3.60 10.87
N ARG A 408 30.98 4.13 10.80
CA ARG A 408 30.21 4.32 9.56
C ARG A 408 30.74 5.53 8.78
N LYS A 409 31.92 5.41 8.19
CA LYS A 409 32.40 6.41 7.22
C LYS A 409 32.51 5.74 5.85
N PRO A 410 31.85 6.26 4.80
CA PRO A 410 32.19 5.88 3.44
C PRO A 410 33.68 6.11 3.26
N ALA A 411 34.38 5.15 2.65
CA ALA A 411 35.77 5.33 2.23
C ALA A 411 35.84 6.21 0.96
N VAL A 412 35.22 7.39 1.00
CA VAL A 412 35.20 8.32 -0.13
C VAL A 412 35.83 9.63 0.32
N ALA A 413 37.04 9.87 -0.16
CA ALA A 413 37.85 11.06 0.14
C ALA A 413 37.59 12.23 -0.82
N ALA A 414 36.50 12.21 -1.59
CA ALA A 414 36.18 13.23 -2.57
C ALA A 414 35.19 14.26 -2.00
N ALA A 415 35.48 15.54 -2.20
CA ALA A 415 34.62 16.64 -1.80
C ALA A 415 33.31 16.62 -2.61
N GLY A 416 32.17 16.77 -1.92
CA GLY A 416 30.84 16.87 -2.56
C GLY A 416 30.02 15.57 -2.60
N CYS A 417 30.55 14.44 -2.13
CA CYS A 417 29.77 13.20 -2.03
C CYS A 417 28.67 13.27 -0.96
N VAL A 418 27.48 12.77 -1.29
CA VAL A 418 26.36 12.59 -0.34
C VAL A 418 26.30 11.13 0.09
N PRO A 419 26.61 10.80 1.37
CA PRO A 419 26.52 9.44 1.88
C PRO A 419 25.06 9.04 2.12
N ARG A 420 24.75 7.77 1.84
CA ARG A 420 23.43 7.17 2.09
C ARG A 420 23.60 5.86 2.86
N ASP A 421 23.06 5.82 4.08
CA ASP A 421 22.90 4.59 4.85
C ASP A 421 21.75 3.79 4.22
N MET A 422 22.06 2.58 3.74
CA MET A 422 21.11 1.74 3.01
C MET A 422 20.39 0.75 3.94
N SER A 423 20.69 0.78 5.25
CA SER A 423 20.26 -0.19 6.27
C SER A 423 20.70 -1.64 5.98
N HIS A 424 21.07 -2.36 7.06
CA HIS A 424 21.99 -3.52 7.05
C HIS A 424 23.37 -3.09 6.55
N ASP A 425 24.40 -3.09 7.40
CA ASP A 425 25.87 -3.03 7.16
C ASP A 425 26.48 -2.31 5.92
N TRP A 426 25.73 -1.47 5.22
CA TRP A 426 26.06 -0.98 3.88
C TRP A 426 25.82 0.54 3.81
N THR A 427 26.81 1.26 3.28
CA THR A 427 26.69 2.67 2.91
C THR A 427 26.98 2.82 1.43
N SER A 428 26.19 3.62 0.73
CA SER A 428 26.47 4.07 -0.64
C SER A 428 26.76 5.57 -0.64
N ALA A 429 27.30 6.11 -1.73
CA ALA A 429 27.44 7.55 -1.90
C ALA A 429 27.23 7.94 -3.37
N CYS A 430 26.46 9.01 -3.63
CA CYS A 430 26.48 9.68 -4.93
C CYS A 430 27.51 10.82 -4.85
N CYS A 431 28.45 10.89 -5.80
CA CYS A 431 29.51 11.89 -5.83
C CYS A 431 29.49 12.74 -7.10
N PRO A 432 29.68 14.07 -7.02
CA PRO A 432 30.10 14.87 -8.16
C PRO A 432 31.54 14.49 -8.55
N ASN A 433 31.88 14.63 -9.83
CA ASN A 433 33.26 14.43 -10.32
C ASN A 433 34.25 15.40 -9.68
#